data_AF-A0A418AFC3-F1
#
_entry.id   AF-A0A418AFC3-F1
#
_cell.length_a   1.000
_cell.length_b   1.000
_cell.length_c   1.000
_cell.angle_alpha   90.00
_cell.angle_beta   90.00
_cell.angle_gamma   90.00
#
_symmetry.space_group_name_H-M   'P 1'
#
loop_
_entity.id
_entity.type
_entity.pdbx_description
1 polymer ?
#
loop_
_entity_poly.entity_id
_entity_poly.type
_entity_poly.pdbx_seq_one_letter_code
_entity_poly.pdbx_strand_id
1 'polypeptide(L)'
;MTQYIFVLYLTWVNKMFPDKRILLVVDRSTTHYGKLVSDWLTDHHSSASTGKVFVEYISEGMTSVQQVCDIAINKPLKELIKKEYFNFRFDALQEKTAAELAGCTLTVPREDLIGMIESAVDAINLENQRRRWIARTFALCGQDPWSEDDSLFVQHLSSLEINAVYGHMKTANEQLKLL
;
A
#
# COMPACT_ATOMS: atom_id res chain seq x y z
N MET A 1 13.62 2.19 4.36
CA MET A 1 13.06 3.56 4.34
C MET A 1 13.52 4.27 5.62
N THR A 2 13.61 5.60 5.66
CA THR A 2 13.93 6.35 6.90
C THR A 2 12.76 7.26 7.26
N GLN A 3 12.71 7.78 8.49
CA GLN A 3 11.71 8.78 8.89
C GLN A 3 11.75 10.02 7.98
N TYR A 4 12.92 10.38 7.46
CA TYR A 4 13.08 11.47 6.50
C TYR A 4 12.35 11.19 5.17
N ILE A 5 12.46 9.96 4.65
CA ILE A 5 11.74 9.57 3.43
C ILE A 5 10.22 9.60 3.66
N PHE A 6 9.76 9.20 4.85
CA PHE A 6 8.34 9.30 5.18
C PHE A 6 7.86 10.76 5.24
N VAL A 7 8.62 11.66 5.86
CA VAL A 7 8.33 13.10 5.85
C VAL A 7 8.30 13.68 4.42
N LEU A 8 9.21 13.26 3.55
CA LEU A 8 9.18 13.65 2.13
C LEU A 8 7.90 13.17 1.45
N TYR A 9 7.46 11.95 1.74
CA TYR A 9 6.20 11.42 1.24
C TYR A 9 5.00 12.22 1.76
N LEU A 10 4.91 12.51 3.06
CA LEU A 10 3.84 13.35 3.63
C LEU A 10 3.82 14.75 3.01
N THR A 11 5.00 15.33 2.78
CA THR A 11 5.16 16.63 2.10
C THR A 11 4.66 16.56 0.66
N TRP A 12 4.96 15.48 -0.06
CA TRP A 12 4.47 15.26 -1.41
C TRP A 12 2.94 15.09 -1.44
N VAL A 13 2.37 14.29 -0.53
CA VAL A 13 0.91 14.11 -0.40
C VAL A 13 0.20 15.45 -0.18
N ASN A 14 0.70 16.27 0.75
CA ASN A 14 0.12 17.60 1.00
C ASN A 14 0.21 18.52 -0.23
N LYS A 15 1.32 18.47 -0.99
CA LYS A 15 1.47 19.26 -2.22
C LYS A 15 0.51 18.82 -3.33
N MET A 16 0.21 17.53 -3.43
CA MET A 16 -0.72 17.00 -4.43
C MET A 16 -2.18 17.38 -4.13
N PHE A 17 -2.49 17.59 -2.85
CA PHE A 17 -3.86 17.85 -2.38
C PHE A 17 -3.90 19.01 -1.37
N PRO A 18 -3.53 20.24 -1.81
CA PRO A 18 -3.22 21.36 -0.92
C PRO A 18 -4.39 21.86 -0.07
N ASP A 19 -5.63 21.59 -0.50
CA ASP A 19 -6.86 22.02 0.17
C ASP A 19 -7.66 20.86 0.79
N LYS A 20 -7.04 19.68 0.94
CA LYS A 20 -7.73 18.49 1.45
C LYS A 20 -7.25 18.12 2.84
N ARG A 21 -8.19 17.62 3.64
CA ARG A 21 -7.90 16.87 4.86
C ARG A 21 -7.73 15.41 4.47
N ILE A 22 -6.54 14.86 4.71
CA ILE A 22 -6.15 13.53 4.24
C ILE A 22 -5.86 12.70 5.47
N LEU A 23 -6.49 11.53 5.56
CA LEU A 23 -6.14 10.51 6.54
C LEU A 23 -5.25 9.47 5.86
N LEU A 24 -4.04 9.30 6.37
CA LEU A 24 -3.12 8.27 5.93
C LEU A 24 -3.06 7.16 6.99
N VAL A 25 -3.56 5.98 6.65
CA VAL A 25 -3.50 4.79 7.50
C VAL A 25 -2.29 3.96 7.10
N VAL A 26 -1.34 3.75 8.03
CA VAL A 26 -0.07 3.04 7.77
C VAL A 26 0.23 2.01 8.84
N ASP A 27 1.07 1.02 8.51
CA ASP A 27 1.64 0.14 9.51
C ASP A 27 2.54 0.90 10.49
N ARG A 28 2.68 0.34 11.69
CA ARG A 28 3.53 0.91 12.75
C ARG A 28 5.02 0.56 12.56
N SER A 29 5.54 0.74 11.35
CA SER A 29 6.99 0.68 11.09
C SER A 29 7.73 1.78 11.84
N THR A 30 8.95 1.51 12.32
CA THR A 30 9.84 2.48 12.99
C THR A 30 10.15 3.73 12.15
N THR A 31 9.86 3.67 10.85
CA THR A 31 10.02 4.76 9.89
C THR A 31 8.81 5.70 9.84
N HIS A 32 7.64 5.28 10.33
CA HIS A 32 6.38 6.02 10.22
C HIS A 32 6.03 6.82 11.47
N TYR A 33 6.80 6.68 12.55
CA TYR A 33 6.62 7.41 13.79
C TYR A 33 7.95 7.86 14.37
N GLY A 34 7.89 8.71 15.39
CA GLY A 34 9.05 9.27 16.07
C GLY A 34 9.10 10.80 15.97
N LYS A 35 10.03 11.40 16.71
CA LYS A 35 10.08 12.86 16.89
C LYS A 35 10.04 13.63 15.57
N LEU A 36 10.80 13.19 14.56
CA LEU A 36 10.86 13.86 13.26
C LEU A 36 9.49 13.93 12.56
N VAL A 37 8.72 12.84 12.62
CA VAL A 37 7.38 12.76 12.02
C VAL A 37 6.39 13.59 12.84
N SER A 38 6.44 13.49 14.17
CA SER A 38 5.56 14.23 15.09
C SER A 38 5.77 15.75 15.02
N ASP A 39 7.03 16.20 14.95
CA ASP A 39 7.38 17.61 14.76
C ASP A 39 6.79 18.12 13.44
N TRP A 40 7.01 17.38 12.34
CA TRP A 40 6.47 17.76 11.03
C TRP A 40 4.95 17.87 11.01
N LEU A 41 4.24 16.90 11.61
CA LEU A 41 2.78 16.92 11.71
C LEU A 41 2.30 18.13 12.52
N THR A 42 2.96 18.42 13.64
CA THR A 42 2.63 19.55 14.52
C THR A 42 2.81 20.89 13.80
N ASP A 43 3.95 21.08 13.13
CA ASP A 43 4.25 22.28 12.37
C ASP A 43 3.27 22.46 11.21
N HIS A 44 3.00 21.38 10.48
CA HIS A 44 2.04 21.38 9.38
C HIS A 44 0.61 21.71 9.84
N HIS A 45 0.18 21.16 10.97
CA HIS A 45 -1.15 21.45 11.55
C HIS A 45 -1.26 22.86 12.10
N SER A 46 -0.16 23.43 12.60
CA SER A 46 -0.11 24.81 13.10
C SER A 46 -0.06 25.87 11.98
N SER A 47 0.29 25.46 10.76
CA SER A 47 0.32 26.38 9.61
C SER A 47 -1.09 26.85 9.20
N ALA A 48 -1.16 28.03 8.56
CA ALA A 48 -2.40 28.58 8.00
C ALA A 48 -2.95 27.81 6.79
N SER A 49 -2.29 26.73 6.36
CA SER A 49 -2.74 25.84 5.29
C SER A 49 -4.11 25.23 5.62
N THR A 50 -4.99 25.20 4.62
CA THR A 50 -6.29 24.51 4.63
C THR A 50 -6.11 23.00 4.54
N GLY A 51 -5.13 22.54 3.75
CA GLY A 51 -4.73 21.13 3.69
C GLY A 51 -4.10 20.65 4.99
N LYS A 52 -4.52 19.47 5.45
CA LYS A 52 -4.04 18.83 6.68
C LYS A 52 -3.87 17.33 6.45
N VAL A 53 -2.71 16.81 6.79
CA VAL A 53 -2.43 15.36 6.76
C VAL A 53 -2.50 14.78 8.17
N PHE A 54 -3.35 13.79 8.38
CA PHE A 54 -3.46 13.00 9.60
C PHE A 54 -2.86 11.63 9.35
N VAL A 55 -2.22 11.05 10.37
CA VAL A 55 -1.63 9.71 10.29
C VAL A 55 -2.25 8.85 11.37
N GLU A 56 -2.81 7.73 10.97
CA GLU A 56 -3.33 6.68 11.87
C GLU A 56 -2.52 5.41 11.67
N TYR A 57 -2.38 4.64 12.74
CA TYR A 57 -1.53 3.46 12.76
C TYR A 57 -2.36 2.18 12.82
N ILE A 58 -2.06 1.25 11.93
CA ILE A 58 -2.54 -0.12 12.03
C ILE A 58 -1.83 -0.78 13.21
N SER A 59 -2.61 -1.41 14.09
CA SER A 59 -2.09 -2.14 15.24
C SER A 59 -1.07 -3.20 14.82
N GLU A 60 -0.08 -3.43 15.68
CA GLU A 60 1.01 -4.36 15.39
C GLU A 60 0.48 -5.77 15.09
N GLY A 61 1.03 -6.40 14.05
CA GLY A 61 0.54 -7.68 13.54
C GLY A 61 -0.70 -7.58 12.64
N MET A 62 -1.47 -6.49 12.66
CA MET A 62 -2.74 -6.44 11.92
C MET A 62 -2.63 -6.07 10.44
N THR A 63 -1.42 -5.86 9.90
CA THR A 63 -1.23 -5.45 8.50
C THR A 63 -1.86 -6.43 7.51
N SER A 64 -1.76 -7.73 7.75
CA SER A 64 -2.36 -8.76 6.90
C SER A 64 -3.90 -8.79 6.90
N VAL A 65 -4.53 -8.03 7.81
CA VAL A 65 -5.99 -7.96 8.01
C VAL A 65 -6.55 -6.57 7.67
N GLN A 66 -5.80 -5.51 7.99
CA GLN A 66 -6.27 -4.13 7.88
C GLN A 66 -5.52 -3.30 6.83
N GLN A 67 -4.34 -3.72 6.35
CA GLN A 67 -3.61 -2.93 5.36
C GLN A 67 -4.21 -3.13 3.97
N VAL A 68 -5.06 -2.19 3.55
CA VAL A 68 -5.77 -2.22 2.26
C VAL A 68 -4.81 -2.47 1.08
N CYS A 69 -3.65 -1.82 1.07
CA CYS A 69 -2.65 -2.01 0.01
C CYS A 69 -2.09 -3.44 -0.05
N ASP A 70 -1.90 -4.10 1.10
CA ASP A 70 -1.41 -5.48 1.14
C ASP A 70 -2.45 -6.48 0.64
N ILE A 71 -3.71 -6.23 1.00
CA ILE A 71 -4.83 -7.12 0.67
C ILE A 71 -5.27 -6.94 -0.78
N ALA A 72 -5.32 -5.70 -1.27
CA ALA A 72 -5.90 -5.38 -2.56
C ALA A 72 -4.85 -5.19 -3.66
N ILE A 73 -3.76 -4.46 -3.41
CA ILE A 73 -2.89 -3.91 -4.46
C ILE A 73 -1.63 -4.74 -4.67
N ASN A 74 -0.97 -5.19 -3.61
CA ASN A 74 0.37 -5.77 -3.70
C ASN A 74 0.45 -6.96 -4.66
N LYS A 75 -0.51 -7.88 -4.58
CA LYS A 75 -0.53 -9.06 -5.45
C LYS A 75 -0.75 -8.69 -6.93
N PRO A 76 -1.86 -8.02 -7.33
CA PRO A 76 -2.09 -7.72 -8.74
C PRO A 76 -1.00 -6.82 -9.32
N LEU A 77 -0.49 -5.85 -8.56
CA LEU A 77 0.59 -4.98 -9.02
C LEU A 77 1.87 -5.78 -9.32
N LYS A 78 2.28 -6.68 -8.41
CA LYS A 78 3.45 -7.54 -8.62
C LYS A 78 3.25 -8.49 -9.79
N GLU A 79 2.06 -9.04 -9.97
CA GLU A 79 1.74 -9.94 -11.09
C GLU A 79 1.85 -9.22 -12.44
N LEU A 80 1.32 -8.01 -12.54
CA LEU A 80 1.40 -7.19 -13.76
C LEU A 80 2.82 -6.72 -14.06
N ILE A 81 3.55 -6.19 -13.07
CA ILE A 81 4.97 -5.82 -13.26
C ILE A 81 5.79 -7.04 -13.69
N LYS A 82 5.56 -8.21 -13.09
CA LYS A 82 6.26 -9.44 -13.46
C LYS A 82 5.94 -9.85 -14.90
N LYS A 83 4.69 -9.70 -15.35
CA LYS A 83 4.28 -9.95 -16.72
C LYS A 83 5.01 -9.03 -17.70
N GLU A 84 5.03 -7.72 -17.42
CA GLU A 84 5.73 -6.76 -18.29
C GLU A 84 7.25 -7.01 -18.31
N TYR A 85 7.84 -7.35 -17.17
CA TYR A 85 9.23 -7.77 -17.12
C TYR A 85 9.51 -9.03 -17.95
N PHE A 86 8.60 -10.01 -17.97
CA PHE A 86 8.75 -11.19 -18.83
C PHE A 86 8.70 -10.84 -20.32
N ASN A 87 7.82 -9.91 -20.72
CA ASN A 87 7.76 -9.42 -22.10
C ASN A 87 9.08 -8.73 -22.49
N PHE A 88 9.56 -7.80 -21.65
CA PHE A 88 10.85 -7.14 -21.84
C PHE A 88 11.99 -8.15 -21.98
N ARG A 89 12.02 -9.18 -21.11
CA ARG A 89 13.03 -10.24 -21.20
C ARG A 89 12.92 -11.01 -22.51
N PHE A 90 11.72 -11.31 -22.96
CA PHE A 90 11.52 -12.05 -24.20
C PHE A 90 12.08 -11.25 -25.39
N ASP A 91 11.71 -9.98 -25.49
CA ASP A 91 12.16 -9.07 -26.55
C ASP A 91 13.69 -8.87 -26.51
N ALA A 92 14.28 -8.69 -25.32
CA ALA A 92 15.71 -8.50 -25.15
C ALA A 92 16.56 -9.75 -25.48
N LEU A 93 15.94 -10.93 -25.49
CA LEU A 93 16.62 -12.20 -25.74
C LEU A 93 16.34 -12.78 -27.13
N GLN A 94 15.32 -12.31 -27.85
CA GLN A 94 14.91 -12.86 -29.15
C GLN A 94 16.03 -12.87 -30.20
N GLU A 95 16.89 -11.86 -30.19
CA GLU A 95 17.96 -11.70 -31.19
C GLU A 95 19.32 -12.25 -30.72
N LYS A 96 19.38 -12.95 -29.58
CA LYS A 96 20.65 -13.46 -29.02
C LYS A 96 20.89 -14.92 -29.39
N THR A 97 22.13 -15.22 -29.77
CA THR A 97 22.62 -16.58 -29.97
C THR A 97 22.83 -17.31 -28.65
N ALA A 98 22.88 -18.65 -28.67
CA ALA A 98 23.10 -19.47 -27.48
C ALA A 98 24.40 -19.13 -26.73
N ALA A 99 25.45 -18.71 -27.45
CA ALA A 99 26.71 -18.27 -26.86
C ALA A 99 26.56 -16.92 -26.13
N GLU A 100 25.74 -16.01 -26.65
CA GLU A 100 25.47 -14.71 -26.02
C GLU A 100 24.49 -14.80 -24.83
N LEU A 101 23.69 -15.87 -24.76
CA LEU A 101 22.81 -16.15 -23.63
C LEU A 101 23.57 -16.73 -22.42
N ALA A 102 24.67 -17.44 -22.65
CA ALA A 102 25.47 -18.05 -21.59
C ALA A 102 26.11 -16.97 -20.69
N GLY A 103 25.63 -16.85 -19.44
CA GLY A 103 26.11 -15.84 -18.50
C GLY A 103 25.56 -14.43 -18.74
N CYS A 104 24.53 -14.27 -19.58
CA CYS A 104 23.91 -12.99 -19.84
C CYS A 104 23.18 -12.45 -18.59
N THR A 105 23.54 -11.24 -18.18
CA THR A 105 22.79 -10.46 -17.19
C THR A 105 21.97 -9.41 -17.92
N LEU A 106 20.65 -9.47 -17.78
CA LEU A 106 19.75 -8.44 -18.31
C LEU A 106 19.62 -7.31 -17.30
N THR A 107 20.11 -6.13 -17.69
CA THR A 107 19.88 -4.88 -16.96
C THR A 107 18.61 -4.25 -17.49
N VAL A 108 17.67 -3.93 -16.62
CA VAL A 108 16.47 -3.16 -16.97
C VAL A 108 16.78 -1.68 -16.77
N PRO A 109 16.73 -0.84 -17.83
CA PRO A 109 16.79 0.61 -17.69
C PRO A 109 15.74 1.12 -16.71
N ARG A 110 16.04 2.22 -16.03
CA ARG A 110 15.14 2.76 -15.00
C ARG A 110 13.84 3.25 -15.61
N GLU A 111 13.93 3.82 -16.80
CA GLU A 111 12.82 4.34 -17.60
C GLU A 111 11.86 3.20 -17.96
N ASP A 112 12.40 2.06 -18.38
CA ASP A 112 11.61 0.87 -18.69
C ASP A 112 10.91 0.34 -17.43
N LEU A 113 11.61 0.25 -16.31
CA LEU A 113 11.01 -0.16 -15.04
C LEU A 113 9.87 0.77 -14.60
N ILE A 114 10.05 2.08 -14.76
CA ILE A 114 8.98 3.07 -14.48
C ILE A 114 7.79 2.82 -15.40
N GLY A 115 8.01 2.66 -16.71
CA GLY A 115 6.95 2.39 -17.68
C GLY A 115 6.18 1.09 -17.39
N MET A 116 6.86 0.04 -16.92
CA MET A 116 6.23 -1.21 -16.48
C MET A 116 5.31 -0.98 -15.26
N ILE A 117 5.76 -0.17 -14.30
CA ILE A 117 4.97 0.15 -13.09
C ILE A 117 3.75 1.00 -13.46
N GLU A 118 3.92 2.03 -14.28
CA GLU A 118 2.83 2.90 -14.75
C GLU A 118 1.78 2.10 -15.52
N SER A 119 2.20 1.24 -16.44
CA SER A 119 1.31 0.36 -17.21
C SER A 119 0.52 -0.59 -16.30
N ALA A 120 1.16 -1.13 -15.25
CA ALA A 120 0.48 -1.98 -14.29
C ALA A 120 -0.57 -1.21 -13.46
N VAL A 121 -0.26 0.02 -13.05
CA VAL A 121 -1.19 0.90 -12.34
C VAL A 121 -2.39 1.25 -13.23
N ASP A 122 -2.17 1.58 -14.49
CA ASP A 122 -3.24 1.88 -15.45
C ASP A 122 -4.18 0.70 -15.68
N ALA A 123 -3.61 -0.51 -15.83
CA ALA A 123 -4.40 -1.73 -15.96
C ALA A 123 -5.27 -1.99 -14.72
N ILE A 124 -4.72 -1.80 -13.52
CA ILE A 124 -5.46 -1.92 -12.24
C ILE A 124 -6.58 -0.88 -12.16
N ASN A 125 -6.31 0.37 -12.55
CA ASN A 125 -7.29 1.44 -12.53
C ASN A 125 -8.45 1.15 -13.49
N LEU A 126 -8.14 0.71 -14.72
CA LEU A 126 -9.14 0.35 -15.72
C LEU A 126 -10.05 -0.80 -15.25
N GLU A 127 -9.48 -1.83 -14.64
CA GLU A 127 -10.28 -2.94 -14.10
C GLU A 127 -11.15 -2.49 -12.91
N ASN A 128 -10.60 -1.66 -12.02
CA ASN A 128 -11.31 -1.17 -10.83
C ASN A 128 -12.49 -0.26 -11.14
N GLN A 129 -12.49 0.46 -12.27
CA GLN A 129 -13.64 1.24 -12.70
C GLN A 129 -14.92 0.38 -12.77
N ARG A 130 -14.79 -0.90 -13.18
CA ARG A 130 -15.91 -1.83 -13.27
C ARG A 130 -16.12 -2.65 -12.00
N ARG A 131 -15.04 -3.26 -11.47
CA ARG A 131 -15.15 -4.26 -10.40
C ARG A 131 -15.14 -3.66 -9.00
N ARG A 132 -14.61 -2.44 -8.85
CA ARG A 132 -14.52 -1.66 -7.60
C ARG A 132 -13.98 -2.46 -6.41
N TRP A 133 -13.03 -3.38 -6.64
CA TRP A 133 -12.52 -4.25 -5.59
C TRP A 133 -11.67 -3.49 -4.57
N ILE A 134 -11.00 -2.39 -4.96
CA ILE A 134 -10.29 -1.51 -3.99
C ILE A 134 -11.27 -0.94 -2.97
N ALA A 135 -12.39 -0.37 -3.43
CA ALA A 135 -13.41 0.20 -2.55
C ALA A 135 -14.00 -0.87 -1.62
N ARG A 136 -14.27 -2.06 -2.14
CA ARG A 136 -14.70 -3.20 -1.32
C ARG A 136 -13.66 -3.59 -0.27
N THR A 137 -12.36 -3.47 -0.56
CA THR A 137 -11.31 -3.77 0.42
C THR A 137 -11.30 -2.78 1.58
N PHE A 138 -11.60 -1.49 1.35
CA PHE A 138 -11.77 -0.54 2.47
C PHE A 138 -12.85 -1.01 3.45
N ALA A 139 -14.02 -1.43 2.93
CA ALA A 139 -15.08 -2.00 3.77
C ALA A 139 -14.65 -3.32 4.45
N LEU A 140 -13.90 -4.21 3.75
CA LEU A 140 -13.38 -5.45 4.33
C LEU A 140 -12.40 -5.20 5.48
N CYS A 141 -11.69 -4.07 5.46
CA CYS A 141 -10.68 -3.72 6.45
C CYS A 141 -11.24 -2.84 7.60
N GLY A 142 -12.54 -2.52 7.59
CA GLY A 142 -13.15 -1.59 8.55
C GLY A 142 -12.64 -0.15 8.38
N GLN A 143 -12.28 0.24 7.16
CA GLN A 143 -11.67 1.54 6.82
C GLN A 143 -12.46 2.31 5.76
N ASP A 144 -13.71 1.95 5.49
CA ASP A 144 -14.57 2.74 4.59
C ASP A 144 -15.09 3.98 5.33
N PRO A 145 -14.62 5.20 5.02
CA PRO A 145 -15.05 6.40 5.73
C PRO A 145 -16.46 6.85 5.37
N TRP A 146 -17.12 6.19 4.40
CA TRP A 146 -18.43 6.56 3.89
C TRP A 146 -19.54 5.61 4.35
N SER A 147 -19.21 4.56 5.10
CA SER A 147 -20.15 3.56 5.59
C SER A 147 -20.04 3.41 7.11
N GLU A 148 -21.17 3.41 7.80
CA GLU A 148 -21.26 3.01 9.21
C GLU A 148 -21.50 1.49 9.35
N ASP A 149 -21.74 0.79 8.24
CA ASP A 149 -21.95 -0.65 8.23
C ASP A 149 -20.60 -1.40 8.24
N ASP A 150 -20.27 -1.95 9.41
CA ASP A 150 -19.10 -2.79 9.64
C ASP A 150 -19.35 -4.29 9.39
N SER A 151 -20.53 -4.68 8.87
CA SER A 151 -20.90 -6.10 8.71
C SER A 151 -19.87 -6.89 7.90
N LEU A 152 -19.31 -6.30 6.84
CA LEU A 152 -18.31 -6.92 5.99
C LEU A 152 -16.98 -7.13 6.73
N PHE A 153 -16.58 -6.17 7.58
CA PHE A 153 -15.39 -6.28 8.41
C PHE A 153 -15.58 -7.34 9.50
N VAL A 154 -16.72 -7.34 10.19
CA VAL A 154 -17.06 -8.35 11.20
C VAL A 154 -17.05 -9.75 10.58
N GLN A 155 -17.67 -9.93 9.41
CA GLN A 155 -17.66 -11.19 8.69
C GLN A 155 -16.23 -11.61 8.29
N HIS A 156 -15.40 -10.65 7.86
CA HIS A 156 -14.01 -10.91 7.55
C HIS A 156 -13.25 -11.40 8.80
N LEU A 157 -13.37 -10.72 9.93
CA LEU A 157 -12.75 -11.14 11.19
C LEU A 157 -13.21 -12.54 11.63
N SER A 158 -14.50 -12.84 11.54
CA SER A 158 -15.02 -14.18 11.85
C SER A 158 -14.48 -15.25 10.91
N SER A 159 -14.24 -14.94 9.64
CA SER A 159 -13.62 -15.88 8.69
C SER A 159 -12.16 -16.20 9.03
N LEU A 160 -11.48 -15.27 9.70
CA LEU A 160 -10.08 -15.43 10.12
C LEU A 160 -9.94 -16.30 11.37
N GLU A 161 -10.94 -16.33 12.26
CA GLU A 161 -10.96 -17.21 13.45
C GLU A 161 -10.93 -18.70 13.10
N ILE A 162 -11.32 -19.05 11.88
CA ILE A 162 -11.22 -20.42 11.35
C ILE A 162 -9.74 -20.85 11.22
N ASN A 163 -8.83 -19.89 11.07
CA ASN A 163 -7.39 -20.13 11.02
C ASN A 163 -6.74 -19.81 12.36
N ALA A 164 -6.13 -20.83 12.99
CA ALA A 164 -5.52 -20.71 14.31
C ALA A 164 -4.52 -19.55 14.41
N VAL A 165 -3.75 -19.23 13.37
CA VAL A 165 -2.77 -18.13 13.40
C VAL A 165 -3.46 -16.78 13.55
N TYR A 166 -4.48 -16.52 12.73
CA TYR A 166 -5.20 -15.24 12.78
C TYR A 166 -6.07 -15.10 14.02
N GLY A 167 -6.61 -16.22 14.55
CA GLY A 167 -7.28 -16.23 15.85
C GLY A 167 -6.37 -15.80 17.01
N HIS A 168 -5.11 -16.24 17.02
CA HIS A 168 -4.13 -15.78 18.01
C HIS A 168 -3.79 -14.29 17.85
N MET A 169 -3.68 -13.80 16.62
CA MET A 169 -3.39 -12.38 16.35
C MET A 169 -4.51 -11.47 16.85
N LYS A 170 -5.78 -11.84 16.62
CA LYS A 170 -6.95 -11.11 17.14
C LYS A 170 -6.97 -11.09 18.67
N THR A 171 -6.80 -12.26 19.29
CA THR A 171 -6.79 -12.42 20.75
C THR A 171 -5.68 -11.58 21.42
N ALA A 172 -4.48 -11.58 20.83
CA ALA A 172 -3.36 -10.78 21.34
C ALA A 172 -3.66 -9.27 21.27
N ASN A 173 -4.31 -8.81 20.20
CA ASN A 173 -4.65 -7.41 20.02
C ASN A 173 -5.75 -6.93 20.99
N GLU A 174 -6.75 -7.77 21.26
CA GLU A 174 -7.79 -7.53 22.27
C GLU A 174 -7.21 -7.43 23.70
N GLN A 175 -6.26 -8.30 24.05
CA GLN A 175 -5.58 -8.27 25.35
C GLN A 175 -4.71 -7.02 25.55
N LEU A 176 -4.20 -6.44 24.46
CA LEU A 176 -3.42 -5.21 24.46
C LEU A 176 -4.27 -3.93 24.55
N LYS A 177 -5.62 -4.03 24.54
CA LYS A 177 -6.57 -2.89 24.52
C LYS A 177 -6.31 -1.91 23.36
N LEU A 178 -6.04 -2.43 22.17
CA LEU A 178 -5.82 -1.64 20.95
C LEU A 178 -7.02 -1.69 19.97
N LEU A 179 -8.20 -2.05 20.49
CA LEU A 179 -9.50 -1.96 19.82
C LEU A 179 -10.50 -1.30 20.78
#